data_AF-A0A963CYW4-F1
#
_entry.id   AF-A0A963CYW4-F1
#
_cell.length_a   1.000
_cell.length_b   1.000
_cell.length_c   1.000
_cell.angle_alpha   90.00
_cell.angle_beta   90.00
_cell.angle_gamma   90.00
#
_symmetry.space_group_name_H-M   'P 1'
#
loop_
_entity.id
_entity.type
_entity.pdbx_description
1 polymer ?
#
loop_
_entity_poly.entity_id
_entity_poly.type
_entity_poly.pdbx_seq_one_letter_code
_entity_poly.pdbx_strand_id
1 'polypeptide(L)'
;MITDALLRPCRQALSLAIGLSLFGCAAIDVKTETLEKTEAIRIGPEAQPHRSITGFTDALRCMDITLSNYGVRDVSVLAEDVLDQTKKVNAGTSDMLITAVSEMTKRSRAIRLVAFGQDSRNLITFLQQAESKSAYSVKPQFDIKGSITQLDENLIQKQTDAGLGFDSGASFGIGAGIAKDAATNILALDLTMLDTEDFSVLPGVTSRNAVVIFKEGSGFDADATIRKFGVNYNMSLSRAEGQSQALRNLVELAAIELFGKLTRTPYWKCLGATGDEPEIRREIRDWYSGFVARPPQLTAWFQNQLRLRGYYRGFVDGVNSRELRDAAVGYRKALGLPEEGGLDLEFFTAYLAADHANVMARASTPFPMTLSANYGQTLFQPGERIDLVLQTGVDAYVQCYLQDENGQIQRFFPNRFQRDALVKANDPLYLPGSMLFEFVANRQGIQETVTCFAAENDLMQMLPGPIVGTDFENLPVSSLEQVRDAYRRAAGTDFVERTFNVETQ
;
A
#
# COMPACT_ATOMS: atom_id res chain seq x y z
N MET A 1 -76.57 -2.13 33.40
CA MET A 1 -77.46 -2.54 34.49
C MET A 1 -76.59 -2.83 35.70
N ILE A 2 -76.83 -2.11 36.81
CA ILE A 2 -76.51 -2.52 38.20
C ILE A 2 -75.02 -2.55 38.56
N THR A 3 -74.49 -1.94 39.62
CA THR A 3 -74.75 -0.77 40.49
C THR A 3 -73.53 -0.69 41.43
N ASP A 4 -73.47 0.39 42.21
CA ASP A 4 -72.81 0.48 43.53
C ASP A 4 -71.32 0.82 43.58
N ALA A 5 -70.85 1.67 44.48
CA ALA A 5 -71.48 2.68 45.33
C ALA A 5 -70.32 3.55 45.84
N LEU A 6 -70.49 4.88 45.73
CA LEU A 6 -69.68 5.89 46.43
C LEU A 6 -69.97 5.83 47.92
N LEU A 7 -68.97 6.05 48.79
CA LEU A 7 -69.14 6.80 50.04
C LEU A 7 -67.78 7.27 50.62
N ARG A 8 -67.74 8.58 50.88
CA ARG A 8 -66.78 9.41 51.67
C ARG A 8 -66.81 9.00 53.18
N PRO A 9 -66.27 9.75 54.19
CA PRO A 9 -65.34 10.91 54.22
C PRO A 9 -64.24 10.85 55.33
N CYS A 10 -63.24 11.73 55.18
CA CYS A 10 -62.68 12.68 56.16
C CYS A 10 -63.08 12.57 57.66
N ARG A 11 -62.11 12.46 58.59
CA ARG A 11 -61.87 13.39 59.73
C ARG A 11 -60.82 12.90 60.75
N GLN A 12 -59.97 13.84 61.17
CA GLN A 12 -59.47 14.12 62.55
C GLN A 12 -58.59 13.06 63.24
N ALA A 13 -57.32 13.32 63.56
CA ALA A 13 -56.74 14.21 64.59
C ALA A 13 -56.26 13.42 65.83
N LEU A 14 -55.27 14.01 66.54
CA LEU A 14 -54.54 13.57 67.75
C LEU A 14 -53.43 12.53 67.51
N SER A 15 -52.13 12.86 67.54
CA SER A 15 -51.25 13.47 68.55
C SER A 15 -50.56 12.46 69.49
N LEU A 16 -49.22 12.51 69.46
CA LEU A 16 -48.22 12.11 70.48
C LEU A 16 -48.26 10.67 71.02
N ALA A 17 -47.19 9.92 70.75
CA ALA A 17 -46.19 9.58 71.78
C ALA A 17 -44.98 8.86 71.16
N ILE A 18 -43.81 9.32 71.60
CA ILE A 18 -42.46 8.89 71.26
C ILE A 18 -42.15 7.56 71.96
N GLY A 19 -41.52 6.61 71.26
CA GLY A 19 -40.77 5.53 71.93
C GLY A 19 -40.54 4.27 71.11
N LEU A 20 -39.26 3.94 70.92
CA LEU A 20 -38.68 2.68 70.43
C LEU A 20 -38.67 2.42 68.92
N SER A 21 -37.58 2.86 68.30
CA SER A 21 -37.08 2.40 67.01
C SER A 21 -36.73 0.91 67.04
N LEU A 22 -37.67 0.13 66.50
CA LEU A 22 -37.57 -1.16 65.79
C LEU A 22 -36.15 -1.70 65.50
N PHE A 23 -35.83 -2.85 66.11
CA PHE A 23 -35.21 -3.96 65.38
C PHE A 23 -36.30 -4.57 64.48
N GLY A 24 -36.17 -4.41 63.17
CA GLY A 24 -37.07 -5.03 62.18
C GLY A 24 -36.27 -5.51 60.99
N CYS A 25 -36.29 -6.83 60.75
CA CYS A 25 -35.74 -7.46 59.56
C CYS A 25 -36.36 -6.84 58.30
N ALA A 26 -35.61 -5.99 57.60
CA ALA A 26 -35.92 -5.66 56.21
C ALA A 26 -35.40 -6.81 55.35
N ALA A 27 -36.31 -7.66 54.89
CA ALA A 27 -36.06 -8.45 53.68
C ALA A 27 -35.56 -7.48 52.60
N ILE A 28 -34.38 -7.74 52.06
CA ILE A 28 -33.88 -7.02 50.89
C ILE A 28 -34.80 -7.46 49.74
N ASP A 29 -35.86 -6.69 49.53
CA ASP A 29 -36.68 -6.78 48.35
C ASP A 29 -35.83 -6.20 47.21
N VAL A 30 -35.03 -7.07 46.58
CA VAL A 30 -34.31 -6.74 45.35
C VAL A 30 -35.40 -6.42 44.34
N LYS A 31 -35.65 -5.13 44.09
CA LYS A 31 -36.58 -4.66 43.07
C LYS A 31 -36.42 -5.55 41.83
N THR A 32 -37.48 -6.25 41.47
CA THR A 32 -37.60 -7.09 40.27
C THR A 32 -37.18 -6.34 38.99
N GLU A 33 -37.36 -5.03 38.98
CA GLU A 33 -36.90 -4.11 37.92
C GLU A 33 -35.36 -4.09 37.75
N THR A 34 -34.59 -4.31 38.82
CA THR A 34 -33.12 -4.38 38.78
C THR A 34 -32.66 -5.74 38.26
N LEU A 35 -33.40 -6.82 38.54
CA LEU A 35 -33.09 -8.16 38.01
C LEU A 35 -33.38 -8.25 36.51
N GLU A 36 -34.52 -7.72 36.02
CA GLU A 36 -34.81 -7.62 34.58
C GLU A 36 -33.80 -6.76 33.83
N LYS A 37 -33.38 -5.61 34.40
CA LYS A 37 -32.34 -4.76 33.81
C LYS A 37 -30.96 -5.45 33.80
N THR A 38 -30.68 -6.33 34.76
CA THR A 38 -29.41 -7.08 34.80
C THR A 38 -29.42 -8.25 33.81
N GLU A 39 -30.59 -8.84 33.53
CA GLU A 39 -30.76 -9.92 32.56
C GLU A 39 -30.67 -9.40 31.11
N ALA A 40 -31.22 -8.20 30.85
CA ALA A 40 -31.04 -7.48 29.59
C ALA A 40 -29.59 -7.02 29.32
N ILE A 41 -28.77 -6.88 30.37
CA ILE A 41 -27.34 -6.58 30.27
C ILE A 41 -26.49 -7.87 30.15
N ARG A 42 -26.98 -9.01 30.65
CA ARG A 42 -26.32 -10.33 30.50
C ARG A 42 -26.41 -10.87 29.08
N ILE A 43 -27.43 -10.48 28.32
CA ILE A 43 -27.46 -10.67 26.87
C ILE A 43 -26.55 -9.58 26.30
N GLY A 44 -25.24 -9.87 26.26
CA GLY A 44 -24.29 -9.05 25.49
C GLY A 44 -24.81 -8.89 24.06
N PRO A 45 -24.47 -7.80 23.36
CA PRO A 45 -25.03 -7.52 22.05
C PRO A 45 -24.89 -8.76 21.14
N GLU A 46 -26.01 -9.35 20.73
CA GLU A 46 -26.07 -10.45 19.74
C GLU A 46 -25.63 -9.99 18.33
N ALA A 47 -25.04 -8.80 18.23
CA ALA A 47 -24.43 -8.32 17.01
C ALA A 47 -23.18 -9.18 16.73
N GLN A 48 -23.24 -9.95 15.64
CA GLN A 48 -22.05 -10.61 15.14
C GLN A 48 -20.91 -9.59 14.98
N PRO A 49 -19.65 -9.96 15.28
CA PRO A 49 -18.51 -9.09 15.04
C PRO A 49 -18.51 -8.66 13.57
N HIS A 50 -18.85 -7.40 13.31
CA HIS A 50 -18.74 -6.83 11.98
C HIS A 50 -17.30 -6.36 11.80
N ARG A 51 -16.68 -6.69 10.67
CA ARG A 51 -15.42 -6.05 10.30
C ARG A 51 -15.71 -4.56 10.13
N SER A 52 -14.89 -3.71 10.71
CA SER A 52 -14.83 -2.29 10.36
C SER A 52 -14.29 -2.19 8.93
N ILE A 53 -15.17 -2.33 7.96
CA ILE A 53 -14.86 -2.08 6.55
C ILE A 53 -14.95 -0.57 6.40
N THR A 54 -13.81 0.06 6.17
CA THR A 54 -13.74 1.46 5.81
C THR A 54 -14.02 1.61 4.33
N GLY A 55 -14.47 2.80 3.92
CA GLY A 55 -14.70 3.05 2.49
C GLY A 55 -13.43 3.18 1.64
N PHE A 56 -12.22 3.09 2.23
CA PHE A 56 -10.95 3.14 1.47
C PHE A 56 -10.19 1.81 1.42
N THR A 57 -10.73 0.71 1.96
CA THR A 57 -10.04 -0.60 1.91
C THR A 57 -9.66 -1.01 0.48
N ASP A 58 -10.57 -0.81 -0.50
CA ASP A 58 -10.27 -1.11 -1.90
C ASP A 58 -9.28 -0.13 -2.53
N ALA A 59 -9.32 1.14 -2.11
CA ALA A 59 -8.36 2.15 -2.55
C ALA A 59 -6.94 1.84 -2.05
N LEU A 60 -6.78 1.38 -0.82
CA LEU A 60 -5.49 0.92 -0.27
C LEU A 60 -4.94 -0.27 -1.06
N ARG A 61 -5.78 -1.25 -1.39
CA ARG A 61 -5.36 -2.37 -2.25
C ARG A 61 -5.00 -1.93 -3.66
N CYS A 62 -5.75 -0.99 -4.24
CA CYS A 62 -5.40 -0.40 -5.53
C CYS A 62 -4.03 0.29 -5.48
N MET A 63 -3.70 0.95 -4.37
CA MET A 63 -2.38 1.57 -4.19
C MET A 63 -1.26 0.52 -4.17
N ASP A 64 -1.45 -0.64 -3.54
CA ASP A 64 -0.46 -1.74 -3.57
C ASP A 64 -0.13 -2.20 -5.00
N ILE A 65 -1.16 -2.33 -5.84
CA ILE A 65 -1.00 -2.63 -7.27
C ILE A 65 -0.28 -1.49 -7.98
N THR A 66 -0.69 -0.24 -7.70
CA THR A 66 -0.12 0.95 -8.33
C THR A 66 1.37 1.11 -8.00
N LEU A 67 1.77 0.96 -6.74
CA LEU A 67 3.16 1.00 -6.31
C LEU A 67 4.01 -0.03 -7.06
N SER A 68 3.51 -1.26 -7.21
CA SER A 68 4.16 -2.31 -8.00
C SER A 68 4.28 -1.92 -9.48
N ASN A 69 3.21 -1.45 -10.11
CA ASN A 69 3.20 -1.11 -11.54
C ASN A 69 4.13 0.06 -11.86
N TYR A 70 4.33 0.99 -10.93
CA TYR A 70 5.28 2.11 -11.08
C TYR A 70 6.71 1.76 -10.63
N GLY A 71 6.95 0.51 -10.21
CA GLY A 71 8.26 0.00 -9.81
C GLY A 71 8.79 0.62 -8.51
N VAL A 72 7.89 1.04 -7.62
CA VAL A 72 8.25 1.57 -6.31
C VAL A 72 8.74 0.43 -5.43
N ARG A 73 9.91 0.61 -4.82
CA ARG A 73 10.53 -0.34 -3.89
C ARG A 73 11.42 0.36 -2.89
N ASP A 74 11.69 -0.31 -1.78
CA ASP A 74 12.69 0.08 -0.78
C ASP A 74 12.45 1.47 -0.15
N VAL A 75 11.21 1.94 -0.13
CA VAL A 75 10.84 3.21 0.52
C VAL A 75 10.71 2.94 2.02
N SER A 76 11.64 3.45 2.82
CA SER A 76 11.62 3.28 4.26
C SER A 76 11.15 4.55 4.94
N VAL A 77 10.11 4.41 5.78
CA VAL A 77 9.43 5.54 6.42
C VAL A 77 9.27 5.28 7.90
N LEU A 78 9.66 6.23 8.73
CA LEU A 78 9.38 6.28 10.15
C LEU A 78 7.97 6.86 10.35
N ALA A 79 7.17 6.27 11.22
CA ALA A 79 5.91 6.86 11.67
C ALA A 79 6.01 7.20 13.15
N GLU A 80 5.99 8.49 13.46
CA GLU A 80 5.84 9.03 14.82
C GLU A 80 4.40 8.96 15.31
N ASP A 81 4.20 9.26 16.60
CA ASP A 81 2.87 9.35 17.20
C ASP A 81 2.05 10.49 16.58
N VAL A 82 0.88 10.17 16.03
CA VAL A 82 -0.07 11.17 15.52
C VAL A 82 -0.94 11.68 16.67
N LEU A 83 -0.56 12.85 17.19
CA LEU A 83 -1.16 13.40 18.40
C LEU A 83 -2.54 14.02 18.15
N ASP A 84 -3.46 13.85 19.11
CA ASP A 84 -4.71 14.60 19.15
C ASP A 84 -4.50 15.96 19.83
N GLN A 85 -4.31 17.03 19.05
CA GLN A 85 -4.13 18.39 19.59
C GLN A 85 -5.44 18.98 20.12
N THR A 86 -6.59 18.39 19.76
CA THR A 86 -7.91 18.79 20.25
C THR A 86 -8.20 18.22 21.64
N LYS A 87 -7.54 17.10 21.99
CA LYS A 87 -7.70 16.32 23.23
C LYS A 87 -9.10 15.77 23.46
N LYS A 88 -9.91 15.67 22.41
CA LYS A 88 -11.33 15.31 22.48
C LYS A 88 -11.68 14.02 21.76
N VAL A 89 -10.89 13.60 20.76
CA VAL A 89 -11.19 12.43 19.92
C VAL A 89 -10.74 11.14 20.61
N ASN A 90 -9.59 11.18 21.29
CA ASN A 90 -9.01 10.06 22.05
C ASN A 90 -9.08 8.72 21.28
N ALA A 91 -8.38 8.63 20.16
CA ALA A 91 -8.36 7.47 19.28
C ALA A 91 -6.92 7.04 18.94
N GLY A 92 -6.73 5.75 18.62
CA GLY A 92 -5.45 5.18 18.18
C GLY A 92 -5.09 5.57 16.75
N THR A 93 -4.86 6.85 16.50
CA THR A 93 -4.58 7.40 15.16
C THR A 93 -3.32 6.80 14.54
N SER A 94 -2.26 6.60 15.34
CA SER A 94 -1.02 5.94 14.90
C SER A 94 -1.28 4.51 14.44
N ASP A 95 -2.10 3.73 15.18
CA ASP A 95 -2.44 2.36 14.81
C ASP A 95 -3.28 2.30 13.52
N MET A 96 -4.20 3.25 13.35
CA MET A 96 -4.96 3.39 12.10
C MET A 96 -4.02 3.66 10.92
N LEU A 97 -3.02 4.52 11.09
CA LEU A 97 -2.04 4.84 10.05
C LEU A 97 -1.16 3.61 9.72
N ILE A 98 -0.66 2.92 10.73
CA ILE A 98 0.13 1.69 10.56
C ILE A 98 -0.68 0.64 9.80
N THR A 99 -1.96 0.46 10.16
CA THR A 99 -2.85 -0.48 9.50
C THR A 99 -3.10 -0.09 8.04
N ALA A 100 -3.39 1.18 7.77
CA ALA A 100 -3.62 1.68 6.42
C ALA A 100 -2.40 1.44 5.51
N VAL A 101 -1.20 1.80 5.98
CA VAL A 101 0.04 1.60 5.22
C VAL A 101 0.34 0.11 5.02
N SER A 102 0.10 -0.73 6.02
CA SER A 102 0.28 -2.19 5.94
C SER A 102 -0.58 -2.81 4.83
N GLU A 103 -1.85 -2.42 4.72
CA GLU A 103 -2.73 -2.90 3.63
C GLU A 103 -2.30 -2.33 2.27
N MET A 104 -1.79 -1.10 2.22
CA MET A 104 -1.32 -0.44 1.00
C MET A 104 -0.02 -1.04 0.42
N THR A 105 0.75 -1.78 1.20
CA THR A 105 2.04 -2.36 0.75
C THR A 105 2.14 -3.87 0.97
N LYS A 106 0.99 -4.54 1.07
CA LYS A 106 0.88 -5.93 1.50
C LYS A 106 1.59 -6.92 0.57
N ARG A 107 1.43 -6.75 -0.75
CA ARG A 107 2.00 -7.60 -1.79
C ARG A 107 3.27 -7.00 -2.39
N SER A 108 3.26 -5.70 -2.72
CA SER A 108 4.39 -5.03 -3.35
C SER A 108 5.61 -4.95 -2.44
N ARG A 109 5.41 -4.91 -1.12
CA ARG A 109 6.45 -4.61 -0.12
C ARG A 109 7.24 -3.34 -0.46
N ALA A 110 6.62 -2.42 -1.20
CA ALA A 110 7.23 -1.18 -1.66
C ALA A 110 7.61 -0.24 -0.51
N ILE A 111 6.83 -0.28 0.57
CA ILE A 111 6.98 0.58 1.75
C ILE A 111 7.36 -0.26 2.96
N ARG A 112 8.47 0.09 3.60
CA ARG A 112 8.88 -0.42 4.92
C ARG A 112 8.58 0.65 5.98
N LEU A 113 7.40 0.54 6.60
CA LEU A 113 7.03 1.40 7.71
C LEU A 113 7.70 0.93 9.01
N VAL A 114 8.41 1.84 9.68
CA VAL A 114 8.98 1.63 11.00
C VAL A 114 8.11 2.40 11.99
N ALA A 115 7.30 1.69 12.77
CA ALA A 115 6.51 2.28 13.83
C ALA A 115 7.43 2.69 14.99
N PHE A 116 7.48 3.97 15.29
CA PHE A 116 8.31 4.52 16.37
C PHE A 116 7.47 5.48 17.20
N GLY A 117 7.16 5.07 18.43
CA GLY A 117 6.32 5.87 19.33
C GLY A 117 6.54 5.50 20.79
N GLN A 118 5.71 6.06 21.68
CA GLN A 118 5.78 5.75 23.11
C GLN A 118 5.70 4.25 23.40
N ASP A 119 4.94 3.50 22.61
CA ASP A 119 4.71 2.06 22.80
C ASP A 119 5.93 1.20 22.43
N SER A 120 6.86 1.73 21.63
CA SER A 120 8.08 1.04 21.23
C SER A 120 9.14 1.00 22.34
N ARG A 121 8.97 1.79 23.42
CA ARG A 121 9.96 1.89 24.52
C ARG A 121 10.33 0.54 25.13
N ASN A 122 9.34 -0.33 25.39
CA ASN A 122 9.59 -1.64 25.98
C ASN A 122 10.43 -2.54 25.05
N LEU A 123 10.13 -2.51 23.74
CA LEU A 123 10.88 -3.26 22.74
C LEU A 123 12.30 -2.69 22.57
N ILE A 124 12.44 -1.37 22.55
CA ILE A 124 13.73 -0.67 22.51
C ILE A 124 14.60 -1.12 23.69
N THR A 125 14.05 -1.10 24.91
CA THR A 125 14.76 -1.53 26.12
C THR A 125 15.12 -3.02 26.07
N PHE A 126 14.21 -3.90 25.62
CA PHE A 126 14.50 -5.32 25.45
C PHE A 126 15.63 -5.57 24.45
N LEU A 127 15.60 -4.91 23.29
CA LEU A 127 16.63 -5.05 22.25
C LEU A 127 17.99 -4.52 22.71
N GLN A 128 18.01 -3.44 23.49
CA GLN A 128 19.23 -2.94 24.13
C GLN A 128 19.79 -3.94 25.15
N GLN A 129 18.94 -4.57 25.97
CA GLN A 129 19.35 -5.62 26.91
C GLN A 129 19.85 -6.89 26.20
N ALA A 130 19.28 -7.22 25.04
CA ALA A 130 19.71 -8.32 24.20
C ALA A 130 20.99 -8.02 23.39
N GLU A 131 21.64 -6.87 23.61
CA GLU A 131 22.80 -6.36 22.86
C GLU A 131 22.59 -6.31 21.32
N SER A 132 21.33 -6.30 20.88
CA SER A 132 20.97 -6.34 19.47
C SER A 132 21.03 -4.94 18.87
N LYS A 133 22.22 -4.56 18.38
CA LYS A 133 22.46 -3.28 17.69
C LYS A 133 21.90 -3.24 16.27
N SER A 134 21.48 -4.38 15.70
CA SER A 134 21.00 -4.49 14.32
C SER A 134 19.68 -3.76 14.06
N ALA A 135 18.83 -3.62 15.08
CA ALA A 135 17.51 -2.96 14.97
C ALA A 135 17.57 -1.47 14.59
N TYR A 136 18.71 -0.81 14.81
CA TYR A 136 18.93 0.61 14.49
C TYR A 136 19.92 0.84 13.33
N SER A 137 20.41 -0.24 12.71
CA SER A 137 21.46 -0.15 11.69
C SER A 137 21.00 0.47 10.37
N VAL A 138 19.69 0.49 10.11
CA VAL A 138 19.09 1.06 8.89
C VAL A 138 18.19 2.22 9.27
N LYS A 139 18.71 3.44 9.11
CA LYS A 139 17.96 4.68 9.25
C LYS A 139 16.91 4.79 8.12
N PRO A 140 15.61 4.96 8.43
CA PRO A 140 14.60 5.22 7.40
C PRO A 140 14.88 6.50 6.62
N GLN A 141 14.53 6.51 5.33
CA GLN A 141 14.73 7.66 4.44
C GLN A 141 13.84 8.84 4.82
N PHE A 142 12.60 8.55 5.20
CA PHE A 142 11.60 9.58 5.48
C PHE A 142 10.97 9.39 6.85
N ASP A 143 10.33 10.45 7.33
CA ASP A 143 9.57 10.49 8.57
C ASP A 143 8.19 11.11 8.36
N ILE A 144 7.17 10.59 9.04
CA ILE A 144 5.79 11.10 9.00
C ILE A 144 5.50 11.80 10.31
N LYS A 145 5.15 13.08 10.20
CA LYS A 145 4.63 13.89 11.30
C LYS A 145 3.20 14.30 11.01
N GLY A 146 2.35 14.25 12.03
CA GLY A 146 0.98 14.72 11.89
C GLY A 146 0.24 14.90 13.20
N SER A 147 -0.96 15.46 13.10
CA SER A 147 -1.87 15.59 14.23
C SER A 147 -3.32 15.71 13.79
N ILE A 148 -4.24 15.38 14.70
CA ILE A 148 -5.62 15.85 14.61
C ILE A 148 -5.60 17.34 14.92
N THR A 149 -5.82 18.16 13.90
CA THR A 149 -5.62 19.61 13.96
C THR A 149 -6.88 20.36 14.39
N GLN A 150 -8.06 19.80 14.17
CA GLN A 150 -9.33 20.45 14.46
C GLN A 150 -10.41 19.45 14.85
N LEU A 151 -11.20 19.80 15.87
CA LEU A 151 -12.47 19.19 16.19
C LEU A 151 -13.41 20.29 16.69
N ASP A 152 -14.24 20.79 15.78
CA ASP A 152 -15.26 21.79 16.09
C ASP A 152 -16.62 21.11 16.18
N GLU A 153 -17.30 21.30 17.30
CA GLU A 153 -18.57 20.64 17.59
C GLU A 153 -19.72 21.66 17.57
N ASN A 154 -20.90 21.23 17.12
CA ASN A 154 -22.13 22.03 17.14
C ASN A 154 -22.05 23.37 16.38
N LEU A 155 -21.37 23.41 15.22
CA LEU A 155 -21.17 24.66 14.47
C LEU A 155 -22.46 25.29 13.92
N ILE A 156 -23.53 24.50 13.72
CA ILE A 156 -24.83 24.97 13.25
C ILE A 156 -25.89 24.57 14.27
N GLN A 157 -26.40 25.53 15.03
CA GLN A 157 -27.69 25.46 15.73
C GLN A 157 -28.59 26.51 15.10
N LYS A 158 -29.60 26.11 14.33
CA LYS A 158 -30.56 27.07 13.79
C LYS A 158 -31.48 27.54 14.92
N GLN A 159 -31.11 28.60 15.61
CA GLN A 159 -32.04 29.30 16.49
C GLN A 159 -33.11 29.95 15.60
N THR A 160 -34.37 29.58 15.83
CA THR A 160 -35.51 30.09 15.06
C THR A 160 -35.77 31.53 15.50
N ASP A 161 -35.06 32.48 14.91
CA ASP A 161 -35.49 33.87 14.86
C ASP A 161 -35.41 34.34 13.41
N ALA A 162 -36.53 34.83 12.91
CA ALA A 162 -36.73 35.21 11.53
C ALA A 162 -35.68 36.25 11.08
N GLY A 163 -34.73 35.81 10.25
CA GLY A 163 -33.68 36.63 9.68
C GLY A 163 -33.16 36.00 8.40
N LEU A 164 -33.06 36.80 7.37
CA LEU A 164 -32.76 36.45 5.97
C LEU A 164 -31.53 35.53 5.85
N GLY A 165 -31.64 34.48 5.03
CA GLY A 165 -30.60 33.47 4.84
C GLY A 165 -29.29 34.07 4.37
N PHE A 166 -28.21 33.72 5.07
CA PHE A 166 -26.84 33.96 4.63
C PHE A 166 -26.47 32.98 3.52
N ASP A 167 -26.51 33.44 2.27
CA ASP A 167 -25.65 32.96 1.20
C ASP A 167 -24.28 33.65 1.39
N SER A 168 -23.44 33.09 2.27
CA SER A 168 -22.10 33.62 2.50
C SER A 168 -21.06 32.75 1.80
N GLY A 169 -20.86 32.97 0.50
CA GLY A 169 -19.56 33.14 -0.19
C GLY A 169 -18.40 32.15 0.05
N ALA A 170 -18.56 31.09 0.80
CA ALA A 170 -17.62 30.00 0.98
C ALA A 170 -18.14 28.81 0.18
N SER A 171 -17.30 28.22 -0.66
CA SER A 171 -17.61 27.17 -1.64
C SER A 171 -18.16 25.83 -1.07
N PHE A 172 -18.59 25.81 0.19
CA PHE A 172 -19.28 24.73 0.87
C PHE A 172 -20.79 24.86 0.66
N GLY A 173 -21.26 24.53 -0.55
CA GLY A 173 -22.71 24.46 -0.83
C GLY A 173 -23.37 23.42 0.08
N ILE A 174 -24.19 23.89 1.01
CA ILE A 174 -25.07 23.08 1.86
C ILE A 174 -26.29 22.72 1.01
N GLY A 175 -26.45 21.44 0.67
CA GLY A 175 -27.59 20.95 -0.10
C GLY A 175 -28.91 21.20 0.63
N ALA A 176 -29.96 21.55 -0.12
CA ALA A 176 -31.31 21.73 0.38
C ALA A 176 -31.89 20.40 0.88
N GLY A 177 -31.70 20.11 2.18
CA GLY A 177 -32.23 18.90 2.82
C GLY A 177 -31.96 18.76 4.32
N ILE A 178 -31.19 19.67 4.94
CA ILE A 178 -30.82 19.53 6.35
C ILE A 178 -32.04 19.72 7.28
N ALA A 179 -32.33 18.70 8.07
CA ALA A 179 -33.36 18.70 9.11
C ALA A 179 -33.12 19.81 10.15
N LYS A 180 -34.21 20.32 10.74
CA LYS A 180 -34.21 21.51 11.61
C LYS A 180 -33.34 21.40 12.88
N ASP A 181 -32.88 20.20 13.25
CA ASP A 181 -32.16 19.91 14.50
C ASP A 181 -30.80 19.19 14.30
N ALA A 182 -30.21 19.25 13.10
CA ALA A 182 -28.93 18.59 12.84
C ALA A 182 -27.74 19.37 13.42
N ALA A 183 -27.07 18.82 14.44
CA ALA A 183 -25.80 19.35 14.92
C ALA A 183 -24.66 18.91 13.98
N THR A 184 -23.76 19.84 13.63
CA THR A 184 -22.66 19.57 12.70
C THR A 184 -21.32 19.64 13.42
N ASN A 185 -20.49 18.60 13.25
CA ASN A 185 -19.13 18.53 13.77
C ASN A 185 -18.12 18.50 12.62
N ILE A 186 -17.00 19.20 12.75
CA ILE A 186 -15.89 19.17 11.77
C ILE A 186 -14.68 18.53 12.44
N LEU A 187 -14.09 17.54 11.79
CA LEU A 187 -12.85 16.87 12.22
C LEU A 187 -11.80 17.03 11.13
N ALA A 188 -10.58 17.43 11.48
CA ALA A 188 -9.47 17.59 10.53
C ALA A 188 -8.19 16.85 10.97
N LEU A 189 -7.46 16.33 9.98
CA LEU A 189 -6.20 15.62 10.12
C LEU A 189 -5.19 16.15 9.09
N ASP A 190 -4.01 16.52 9.59
CA ASP A 190 -2.89 16.94 8.75
C ASP A 190 -1.69 16.00 8.96
N LEU A 191 -1.16 15.47 7.85
CA LEU A 191 0.07 14.68 7.79
C LEU A 191 1.08 15.32 6.83
N THR A 192 2.36 15.25 7.18
CA THR A 192 3.48 15.81 6.40
C THR A 192 4.65 14.84 6.41
N MET A 193 5.35 14.73 5.29
CA MET A 193 6.58 13.93 5.16
C MET A 193 7.82 14.81 5.35
N LEU A 194 8.81 14.28 6.07
CA LEU A 194 10.09 14.91 6.35
C LEU A 194 11.23 14.02 5.83
N ASP A 195 12.36 14.65 5.51
CA ASP A 195 13.62 13.94 5.29
C ASP A 195 14.27 13.63 6.65
N THR A 196 14.61 12.37 6.92
CA THR A 196 15.18 11.97 8.21
C THR A 196 16.64 12.47 8.36
N GLU A 197 17.33 12.85 7.28
CA GLU A 197 18.70 13.37 7.32
C GLU A 197 18.79 14.70 8.05
N ASP A 198 17.96 15.67 7.68
CA ASP A 198 18.02 17.05 8.16
C ASP A 198 16.70 17.57 8.75
N PHE A 199 15.67 16.72 8.85
CA PHE A 199 14.32 17.06 9.31
C PHE A 199 13.63 18.14 8.47
N SER A 200 14.08 18.35 7.22
CA SER A 200 13.42 19.26 6.30
C SER A 200 12.09 18.67 5.84
N VAL A 201 11.09 19.55 5.66
CA VAL A 201 9.79 19.15 5.11
C VAL A 201 9.96 18.89 3.61
N LEU A 202 9.48 17.74 3.13
CA LEU A 202 9.43 17.46 1.70
C LEU A 202 8.33 18.30 1.03
N PRO A 203 8.68 19.26 0.15
CA PRO A 203 7.68 20.13 -0.46
C PRO A 203 6.71 19.32 -1.33
N GLY A 204 5.42 19.60 -1.16
CA GLY A 204 4.34 18.92 -1.90
C GLY A 204 3.92 17.56 -1.33
N VAL A 205 4.67 16.98 -0.38
CA VAL A 205 4.34 15.68 0.23
C VAL A 205 3.60 15.92 1.56
N THR A 206 2.39 16.46 1.44
CA THR A 206 1.48 16.73 2.57
C THR A 206 0.06 16.28 2.25
N SER A 207 -0.65 15.81 3.27
CA SER A 207 -2.10 15.57 3.21
C SER A 207 -2.80 16.39 4.28
N ARG A 208 -3.82 17.15 3.87
CA ARG A 208 -4.67 17.96 4.74
C ARG A 208 -6.12 17.64 4.43
N ASN A 209 -6.82 17.01 5.36
CA ASN A 209 -8.17 16.49 5.16
C ASN A 209 -9.08 16.95 6.28
N ALA A 210 -10.33 17.28 5.95
CA ALA A 210 -11.39 17.52 6.93
C ALA A 210 -12.68 16.83 6.51
N VAL A 211 -13.45 16.37 7.48
CA VAL A 211 -14.76 15.75 7.30
C VAL A 211 -15.80 16.48 8.13
N VAL A 212 -16.99 16.66 7.54
CA VAL A 212 -18.16 17.18 8.23
C VAL A 212 -19.05 16.00 8.62
N ILE A 213 -19.33 15.88 9.91
CA ILE A 213 -20.16 14.83 10.51
C ILE A 213 -21.49 15.47 10.91
N PHE A 214 -22.59 14.99 10.33
CA PHE A 214 -23.93 15.42 10.70
C PHE A 214 -24.49 14.51 11.80
N LYS A 215 -25.00 15.11 12.87
CA LYS A 215 -25.66 14.43 13.98
C LYS A 215 -27.14 14.81 13.97
N GLU A 216 -27.99 13.94 13.44
CA GLU A 216 -29.43 14.16 13.44
C GLU A 216 -30.07 13.70 14.76
N GLY A 217 -30.94 14.54 15.32
CA GLY A 217 -31.74 14.23 16.51
C GLY A 217 -32.99 13.44 16.15
N SER A 218 -33.13 12.24 16.70
CA SER A 218 -34.34 11.40 16.68
C SER A 218 -35.10 11.32 15.35
N GLY A 219 -34.44 10.80 14.31
CA GLY A 219 -34.99 10.58 12.97
C GLY A 219 -34.01 9.72 12.17
N PHE A 220 -34.45 9.07 11.10
CA PHE A 220 -33.72 8.00 10.41
C PHE A 220 -32.67 8.59 9.42
N ASP A 221 -31.46 8.01 9.44
CA ASP A 221 -30.26 8.22 8.59
C ASP A 221 -29.34 9.45 8.84
N ALA A 222 -28.07 9.18 9.21
CA ALA A 222 -27.00 10.18 9.29
C ALA A 222 -26.04 9.98 8.11
N ASP A 223 -25.96 10.93 7.19
CA ASP A 223 -25.02 10.93 6.06
C ASP A 223 -23.75 11.70 6.46
N ALA A 224 -22.55 11.26 6.08
CA ALA A 224 -21.31 12.01 6.35
C ALA A 224 -20.50 12.18 5.07
N THR A 225 -20.51 13.38 4.52
CA THR A 225 -19.82 13.67 3.26
C THR A 225 -18.39 14.15 3.52
N ILE A 226 -17.40 13.44 2.99
CA ILE A 226 -16.01 13.91 2.90
C ILE A 226 -15.87 14.69 1.59
N ARG A 227 -15.60 16.00 1.65
CA ARG A 227 -15.33 16.81 0.45
C ARG A 227 -13.87 17.20 0.41
N LYS A 228 -13.15 16.69 -0.58
CA LYS A 228 -11.80 17.13 -0.92
C LYS A 228 -11.65 17.23 -2.43
N PHE A 229 -10.89 18.21 -2.90
CA PHE A 229 -10.57 18.44 -4.31
C PHE A 229 -11.73 18.88 -5.23
N GLY A 230 -12.85 19.42 -4.71
CA GLY A 230 -14.00 19.70 -5.59
C GLY A 230 -14.68 18.42 -6.13
N VAL A 231 -14.20 17.24 -5.73
CA VAL A 231 -14.81 15.93 -5.93
C VAL A 231 -15.68 15.64 -4.72
N ASN A 232 -16.95 15.33 -4.95
CA ASN A 232 -17.80 14.80 -3.90
C ASN A 232 -17.48 13.31 -3.73
N TYR A 233 -16.64 12.96 -2.76
CA TYR A 233 -16.54 11.56 -2.33
C TYR A 233 -17.77 11.27 -1.47
N ASN A 234 -18.82 10.75 -2.10
CA ASN A 234 -20.05 10.33 -1.43
C ASN A 234 -19.79 9.03 -0.67
N MET A 235 -19.33 9.15 0.56
CA MET A 235 -19.24 8.00 1.47
C MET A 235 -20.50 8.00 2.32
N SER A 236 -21.35 6.99 2.15
CA SER A 236 -22.46 6.77 3.08
C SER A 236 -21.88 6.22 4.39
N LEU A 237 -21.73 7.08 5.38
CA LEU A 237 -21.38 6.68 6.74
C LEU A 237 -22.63 6.04 7.37
N SER A 238 -22.53 4.83 7.91
CA SER A 238 -23.69 4.17 8.51
C SER A 238 -24.06 4.81 9.86
N ARG A 239 -25.35 4.74 10.22
CA ARG A 239 -26.05 5.31 11.39
C ARG A 239 -25.35 5.16 12.77
N ALA A 240 -24.30 4.35 12.88
CA ALA A 240 -23.58 4.03 14.11
C ALA A 240 -22.10 4.47 14.14
N GLU A 241 -21.60 5.13 13.09
CA GLU A 241 -20.18 5.43 12.94
C GLU A 241 -19.83 6.77 13.62
N GLY A 242 -19.22 6.69 14.80
CA GLY A 242 -18.78 7.86 15.57
C GLY A 242 -17.56 8.58 14.99
N GLN A 243 -17.10 9.63 15.70
CA GLN A 243 -15.91 10.43 15.35
C GLN A 243 -14.67 9.57 15.01
N SER A 244 -14.51 8.40 15.65
CA SER A 244 -13.39 7.49 15.40
C SER A 244 -13.41 6.84 14.00
N GLN A 245 -14.58 6.59 13.42
CA GLN A 245 -14.67 6.06 12.04
C GLN A 245 -14.38 7.15 11.02
N ALA A 246 -14.91 8.36 11.25
CA ALA A 246 -14.57 9.52 10.45
C ALA A 246 -13.05 9.79 10.48
N LEU A 247 -12.43 9.69 11.65
CA LEU A 247 -10.98 9.78 11.79
C LEU A 247 -10.25 8.68 11.01
N ARG A 248 -10.69 7.42 11.11
CA ARG A 248 -10.07 6.31 10.37
C ARG A 248 -10.10 6.56 8.86
N ASN A 249 -11.24 7.03 8.34
CA ASN A 249 -11.37 7.41 6.93
C ASN A 249 -10.42 8.55 6.54
N LEU A 250 -10.26 9.57 7.40
CA LEU A 250 -9.28 10.64 7.17
C LEU A 250 -7.84 10.12 7.14
N VAL A 251 -7.50 9.19 8.03
CA VAL A 251 -6.16 8.57 8.12
C VAL A 251 -5.87 7.74 6.87
N GLU A 252 -6.81 6.93 6.41
CA GLU A 252 -6.63 6.11 5.21
C GLU A 252 -6.50 6.95 3.95
N LEU A 253 -7.36 7.97 3.79
CA LEU A 253 -7.22 8.94 2.71
C LEU A 253 -5.86 9.65 2.78
N ALA A 254 -5.45 10.07 3.98
CA ALA A 254 -4.17 10.74 4.15
C ALA A 254 -2.98 9.84 3.81
N ALA A 255 -3.04 8.55 4.16
CA ALA A 255 -2.01 7.58 3.78
C ALA A 255 -1.92 7.42 2.25
N ILE A 256 -3.06 7.23 1.57
CA ILE A 256 -3.12 7.07 0.11
C ILE A 256 -2.48 8.29 -0.58
N GLU A 257 -2.88 9.50 -0.16
CA GLU A 257 -2.33 10.72 -0.74
C GLU A 257 -0.85 10.92 -0.44
N LEU A 258 -0.45 10.74 0.82
CA LEU A 258 0.90 11.04 1.26
C LEU A 258 1.92 10.16 0.54
N PHE A 259 1.65 8.85 0.46
CA PHE A 259 2.51 7.91 -0.25
C PHE A 259 2.39 8.03 -1.77
N GLY A 260 1.20 8.35 -2.28
CA GLY A 260 0.99 8.71 -3.67
C GLY A 260 1.88 9.87 -4.12
N LYS A 261 1.87 10.96 -3.36
CA LYS A 261 2.69 12.16 -3.59
C LYS A 261 4.18 11.89 -3.42
N LEU A 262 4.56 11.15 -2.36
CA LEU A 262 5.96 10.77 -2.11
C LEU A 262 6.54 10.01 -3.30
N THR A 263 5.79 9.01 -3.79
CA THR A 263 6.23 8.09 -4.85
C THR A 263 5.91 8.60 -6.25
N ARG A 264 5.18 9.72 -6.36
CA ARG A 264 4.65 10.30 -7.60
C ARG A 264 3.86 9.30 -8.42
N THR A 265 3.05 8.51 -7.73
CA THR A 265 2.11 7.56 -8.33
C THR A 265 0.72 8.18 -8.39
N PRO A 266 -0.09 7.90 -9.43
CA PRO A 266 -1.38 8.53 -9.66
C PRO A 266 -2.45 8.01 -8.68
N TYR A 267 -2.30 8.32 -7.39
CA TYR A 267 -3.13 7.81 -6.29
C TYR A 267 -4.61 8.14 -6.44
N TRP A 268 -4.93 9.23 -7.14
CA TRP A 268 -6.30 9.64 -7.44
C TRP A 268 -7.08 8.57 -8.23
N LYS A 269 -6.40 7.75 -9.04
CA LYS A 269 -7.04 6.61 -9.72
C LYS A 269 -7.65 5.63 -8.72
N CYS A 270 -6.97 5.40 -7.60
CA CYS A 270 -7.45 4.52 -6.53
C CYS A 270 -8.57 5.14 -5.70
N LEU A 271 -8.71 6.46 -5.76
CA LEU A 271 -9.82 7.19 -5.15
C LEU A 271 -11.03 7.32 -6.11
N GLY A 272 -10.94 6.76 -7.33
CA GLY A 272 -12.00 6.84 -8.33
C GLY A 272 -12.08 8.18 -9.07
N ALA A 273 -11.03 9.00 -8.98
CA ALA A 273 -10.96 10.30 -9.63
C ALA A 273 -10.12 10.26 -10.93
N THR A 274 -10.38 11.21 -11.82
CA THR A 274 -9.77 11.24 -13.16
C THR A 274 -8.73 12.35 -13.30
N GLY A 275 -7.74 12.15 -14.18
CA GLY A 275 -6.68 13.13 -14.42
C GLY A 275 -7.15 14.48 -14.97
N ASP A 276 -8.39 14.56 -15.46
CA ASP A 276 -8.95 15.75 -16.12
C ASP A 276 -9.57 16.75 -15.14
N GLU A 277 -9.76 16.35 -13.88
CA GLU A 277 -10.30 17.22 -12.84
C GLU A 277 -9.35 18.40 -12.57
N PRO A 278 -9.85 19.64 -12.40
CA PRO A 278 -9.01 20.83 -12.31
C PRO A 278 -7.93 20.78 -11.22
N GLU A 279 -8.24 20.16 -10.09
CA GLU A 279 -7.38 19.96 -8.93
C GLU A 279 -6.28 18.95 -9.22
N ILE A 280 -6.62 17.79 -9.78
CA ILE A 280 -5.65 16.75 -10.14
C ILE A 280 -4.75 17.27 -11.27
N ARG A 281 -5.32 18.00 -12.23
CA ARG A 281 -4.55 18.71 -13.25
C ARG A 281 -3.56 19.72 -12.67
N ARG A 282 -3.87 20.36 -11.54
CA ARG A 282 -2.92 21.26 -10.84
C ARG A 282 -1.82 20.44 -10.19
N GLU A 283 -2.18 19.38 -9.47
CA GLU A 283 -1.22 18.44 -8.86
C GLU A 283 -0.22 17.87 -9.88
N ILE A 284 -0.70 17.37 -11.02
CA ILE A 284 0.16 16.84 -12.10
C ILE A 284 1.11 17.93 -12.64
N ARG A 285 0.61 19.16 -12.82
CA ARG A 285 1.44 20.30 -13.25
C ARG A 285 2.49 20.67 -12.22
N ASP A 286 2.13 20.64 -10.94
CA ASP A 286 3.05 20.96 -9.84
C ASP A 286 4.16 19.91 -9.75
N TRP A 287 3.83 18.62 -9.90
CA TRP A 287 4.81 17.54 -9.98
C TRP A 287 5.76 17.70 -11.16
N TYR A 288 5.21 17.98 -12.35
CA TYR A 288 6.00 18.17 -13.56
C TYR A 288 6.90 19.41 -13.48
N SER A 289 6.38 20.54 -12.99
CA SER A 289 7.18 21.77 -12.83
C SER A 289 8.32 21.60 -11.82
N GLY A 290 8.10 20.87 -10.73
CA GLY A 290 9.14 20.51 -9.76
C GLY A 290 10.24 19.61 -10.33
N PHE A 291 9.93 18.83 -11.38
CA PHE A 291 10.90 18.06 -12.15
C PHE A 291 11.63 18.91 -13.19
N VAL A 292 10.94 19.77 -13.93
CA VAL A 292 11.56 20.64 -14.94
C VAL A 292 12.55 21.61 -14.30
N ALA A 293 12.32 22.04 -13.05
CA ALA A 293 13.29 22.82 -12.29
C ALA A 293 14.62 22.07 -12.03
N ARG A 294 14.63 20.74 -12.20
CA ARG A 294 15.79 19.84 -12.01
C ARG A 294 15.87 18.82 -13.16
N PRO A 295 16.24 19.24 -14.39
CA PRO A 295 16.17 18.40 -15.59
C PRO A 295 16.85 17.00 -15.50
N PRO A 296 18.01 16.85 -14.81
CA PRO A 296 18.59 15.52 -14.63
C PRO A 296 17.69 14.57 -13.84
N GLN A 297 16.90 15.07 -12.89
CA GLN A 297 15.96 14.23 -12.12
C GLN A 297 14.78 13.78 -12.97
N LEU A 298 14.21 14.66 -13.80
CA LEU A 298 13.17 14.29 -14.76
C LEU A 298 13.66 13.19 -15.71
N THR A 299 14.86 13.38 -16.21
CA THR A 299 15.51 12.45 -17.14
C THR A 299 15.75 11.10 -16.48
N ALA A 300 16.35 11.07 -15.29
CA ALA A 300 16.57 9.85 -14.52
C ALA A 300 15.26 9.13 -14.18
N TRP A 301 14.22 9.89 -13.85
CA TRP A 301 12.89 9.33 -13.58
C TRP A 301 12.34 8.62 -14.82
N PHE A 302 12.34 9.27 -15.99
CA PHE A 302 11.87 8.64 -17.24
C PHE A 302 12.77 7.50 -17.69
N GLN A 303 14.09 7.57 -17.54
CA GLN A 303 15.01 6.46 -17.82
C GLN A 303 14.61 5.22 -17.00
N ASN A 304 14.41 5.39 -15.69
CA ASN A 304 14.00 4.27 -14.84
C ASN A 304 12.61 3.74 -15.22
N GLN A 305 11.65 4.63 -15.42
CA GLN A 305 10.29 4.27 -15.80
C GLN A 305 10.26 3.53 -17.14
N LEU A 306 10.84 4.07 -18.22
CA LEU A 306 10.87 3.43 -19.53
C LEU A 306 11.67 2.13 -19.54
N ARG A 307 12.70 2.00 -18.70
CA ARG A 307 13.44 0.75 -18.52
C ARG A 307 12.58 -0.35 -17.94
N LEU A 308 11.77 -0.04 -16.92
CA LEU A 308 10.83 -0.99 -16.34
C LEU A 308 9.75 -1.46 -17.34
N ARG A 309 9.49 -0.70 -18.41
CA ARG A 309 8.55 -1.08 -19.48
C ARG A 309 9.26 -1.67 -20.70
N GLY A 310 10.58 -1.83 -20.67
CA GLY A 310 11.37 -2.41 -21.75
C GLY A 310 11.64 -1.50 -22.95
N TYR A 311 11.39 -0.19 -22.84
CA TYR A 311 11.66 0.77 -23.93
C TYR A 311 13.09 1.33 -23.87
N TYR A 312 13.72 1.33 -22.71
CA TYR A 312 15.05 1.93 -22.48
C TYR A 312 16.00 0.92 -21.84
N ARG A 313 17.23 0.77 -22.37
CA ARG A 313 18.22 -0.21 -21.86
C ARG A 313 19.47 0.45 -21.27
N GLY A 314 19.69 1.73 -21.55
CA GLY A 314 20.79 2.51 -20.99
C GLY A 314 20.74 2.72 -19.47
N PHE A 315 21.78 3.37 -18.96
CA PHE A 315 21.89 3.69 -17.53
C PHE A 315 20.87 4.75 -17.10
N VAL A 316 20.49 4.71 -15.82
CA VAL A 316 19.72 5.76 -15.16
C VAL A 316 20.70 6.78 -14.60
N ASP A 317 21.21 7.65 -15.46
CA ASP A 317 22.26 8.62 -15.17
C ASP A 317 21.77 10.09 -15.23
N GLY A 318 20.51 10.30 -15.59
CA GLY A 318 19.93 11.63 -15.76
C GLY A 318 20.40 12.37 -17.01
N VAL A 319 21.08 11.69 -17.94
CA VAL A 319 21.54 12.26 -19.21
C VAL A 319 20.51 12.02 -20.30
N ASN A 320 20.12 13.08 -21.01
CA ASN A 320 19.19 12.98 -22.13
C ASN A 320 19.90 12.39 -23.36
N SER A 321 20.08 11.07 -23.35
CA SER A 321 20.74 10.29 -24.39
C SER A 321 19.87 10.15 -25.64
N ARG A 322 20.48 9.76 -26.76
CA ARG A 322 19.73 9.42 -27.97
C ARG A 322 18.80 8.23 -27.72
N GLU A 323 19.29 7.22 -27.01
CA GLU A 323 18.53 6.03 -26.65
C GLU A 323 17.29 6.36 -25.81
N LEU A 324 17.38 7.32 -24.88
CA LEU A 324 16.22 7.78 -24.12
C LEU A 324 15.19 8.49 -25.02
N ARG A 325 15.64 9.30 -25.98
CA ARG A 325 14.74 9.95 -26.94
C ARG A 325 14.00 8.93 -27.79
N ASP A 326 14.73 7.93 -28.31
CA ASP A 326 14.14 6.85 -29.11
C ASP A 326 13.14 6.02 -28.27
N ALA A 327 13.47 5.73 -27.00
CA ALA A 327 12.59 5.07 -26.04
C ALA A 327 11.31 5.88 -25.77
N ALA A 328 11.44 7.20 -25.57
CA ALA A 328 10.30 8.09 -25.36
C ALA A 328 9.38 8.13 -26.59
N VAL A 329 9.93 8.20 -27.81
CA VAL A 329 9.16 8.13 -29.06
C VAL A 329 8.38 6.80 -29.14
N GLY A 330 9.04 5.67 -28.88
CA GLY A 330 8.41 4.36 -28.88
C GLY A 330 7.24 4.27 -27.89
N TYR A 331 7.44 4.79 -26.68
CA TYR A 331 6.40 4.79 -25.65
C TYR A 331 5.26 5.77 -25.97
N ARG A 332 5.56 6.97 -26.49
CA ARG A 332 4.55 7.93 -26.98
C ARG A 332 3.64 7.29 -28.02
N LYS A 333 4.24 6.59 -28.98
CA LYS A 333 3.50 5.84 -30.01
C LYS A 333 2.59 4.77 -29.40
N ALA A 334 3.06 4.03 -28.40
CA ALA A 334 2.27 3.03 -27.70
C ALA A 334 1.07 3.65 -26.94
N LEU A 335 1.20 4.91 -26.50
CA LEU A 335 0.11 5.70 -25.92
C LEU A 335 -0.80 6.38 -26.96
N GLY A 336 -0.51 6.26 -28.26
CA GLY A 336 -1.25 6.96 -29.32
C GLY A 336 -0.95 8.47 -29.41
N LEU A 337 0.16 8.92 -28.82
CA LEU A 337 0.62 10.31 -28.91
C LEU A 337 1.47 10.55 -30.17
N PRO A 338 1.59 11.82 -30.62
CA PRO A 338 2.53 12.18 -31.68
C PRO A 338 3.97 11.78 -31.33
N GLU A 339 4.71 11.24 -32.31
CA GLU A 339 6.13 10.89 -32.15
C GLU A 339 7.00 12.14 -31.93
N GLU A 340 6.59 13.28 -32.49
CA GLU A 340 7.18 14.57 -32.22
C GLU A 340 6.82 15.03 -30.79
N GLY A 341 7.82 15.16 -29.92
CA GLY A 341 7.62 15.62 -28.55
C GLY A 341 8.76 15.20 -27.63
N GLY A 342 8.95 15.97 -26.56
CA GLY A 342 10.00 15.69 -25.57
C GLY A 342 9.46 14.90 -24.38
N LEU A 343 10.19 14.99 -23.28
CA LEU A 343 9.68 14.64 -21.94
C LEU A 343 8.78 15.79 -21.43
N ASP A 344 7.76 16.13 -22.21
CA ASP A 344 6.84 17.25 -21.97
C ASP A 344 5.69 16.90 -21.00
N LEU A 345 4.90 17.91 -20.60
CA LEU A 345 3.78 17.75 -19.69
C LEU A 345 2.69 16.83 -20.28
N GLU A 346 2.46 16.88 -21.59
CA GLU A 346 1.50 16.03 -22.29
C GLU A 346 1.91 14.55 -22.14
N PHE A 347 3.18 14.25 -22.42
CA PHE A 347 3.73 12.92 -22.22
C PHE A 347 3.65 12.46 -20.78
N PHE A 348 4.05 13.33 -19.84
CA PHE A 348 4.00 13.01 -18.41
C PHE A 348 2.58 12.71 -17.93
N THR A 349 1.60 13.50 -18.37
CA THR A 349 0.19 13.32 -18.03
C THR A 349 -0.35 12.00 -18.60
N ALA A 350 -0.10 11.74 -19.89
CA ALA A 350 -0.51 10.51 -20.55
C ALA A 350 0.19 9.28 -19.93
N TYR A 351 1.46 9.42 -19.56
CA TYR A 351 2.21 8.39 -18.85
C TYR A 351 1.56 8.04 -17.50
N LEU A 352 1.18 9.04 -16.70
CA LEU A 352 0.47 8.81 -15.43
C LEU A 352 -0.92 8.19 -15.65
N ALA A 353 -1.57 8.45 -16.79
CA ALA A 353 -2.84 7.87 -17.15
C ALA A 353 -2.73 6.42 -17.70
N ALA A 354 -1.57 6.05 -18.24
CA ALA A 354 -1.37 4.79 -18.95
C ALA A 354 -1.66 3.53 -18.11
N ASP A 355 -2.12 2.50 -18.80
CA ASP A 355 -2.11 1.12 -18.31
C ASP A 355 -0.77 0.47 -18.69
N HIS A 356 0.22 0.64 -17.82
CA HIS A 356 1.61 0.23 -18.06
C HIS A 356 1.77 -1.25 -18.40
N ALA A 357 0.89 -2.13 -17.91
CA ALA A 357 0.94 -3.55 -18.22
C ALA A 357 0.62 -3.82 -19.70
N ASN A 358 -0.30 -3.04 -20.27
CA ASN A 358 -0.76 -3.20 -21.66
C ASN A 358 0.10 -2.45 -22.68
N VAL A 359 0.91 -1.49 -22.24
CA VAL A 359 1.80 -0.70 -23.12
C VAL A 359 3.28 -1.04 -22.94
N MET A 360 3.60 -2.18 -22.33
CA MET A 360 4.98 -2.69 -22.29
C MET A 360 5.57 -2.85 -23.70
N ALA A 361 6.88 -2.65 -23.82
CA ALA A 361 7.57 -2.94 -25.07
C ALA A 361 7.44 -4.44 -25.32
N ARG A 362 7.00 -4.81 -26.52
CA ARG A 362 7.09 -6.20 -26.97
C ARG A 362 8.58 -6.57 -27.00
N ALA A 363 8.96 -7.63 -26.29
CA ALA A 363 10.34 -8.07 -26.31
C ALA A 363 10.67 -8.58 -27.73
N SER A 364 11.88 -8.25 -28.21
CA SER A 364 12.22 -8.48 -29.61
C SER A 364 12.72 -9.91 -29.86
N THR A 365 12.78 -10.25 -31.14
CA THR A 365 13.01 -11.55 -31.78
C THR A 365 14.02 -12.48 -31.11
N PRO A 366 13.85 -13.82 -31.24
CA PRO A 366 14.78 -14.81 -30.70
C PRO A 366 16.23 -14.52 -31.12
N PHE A 367 17.10 -14.32 -30.14
CA PHE A 367 18.53 -14.09 -30.31
C PHE A 367 19.33 -15.37 -30.01
N PRO A 368 20.56 -15.51 -30.54
CA PRO A 368 21.38 -16.67 -30.21
C PRO A 368 21.81 -16.62 -28.74
N MET A 369 21.59 -17.73 -28.04
CA MET A 369 22.07 -18.01 -26.70
C MET A 369 22.74 -19.37 -26.70
N THR A 370 23.86 -19.51 -26.02
CA THR A 370 24.54 -20.79 -25.80
C THR A 370 24.71 -21.04 -24.31
N LEU A 371 24.57 -22.30 -23.91
CA LEU A 371 24.89 -22.80 -22.58
C LEU A 371 25.65 -24.11 -22.76
N SER A 372 26.88 -24.16 -22.30
CA SER A 372 27.75 -25.33 -22.45
C SER A 372 28.73 -25.44 -21.28
N ALA A 373 29.26 -26.63 -21.02
CA ALA A 373 30.42 -26.75 -20.15
C ALA A 373 31.64 -26.04 -20.77
N ASN A 374 32.54 -25.53 -19.93
CA ASN A 374 33.75 -24.78 -20.33
C ASN A 374 34.65 -25.53 -21.34
N TYR A 375 34.59 -26.87 -21.34
CA TYR A 375 35.32 -27.75 -22.27
C TYR A 375 34.42 -28.60 -23.18
N GLY A 376 33.12 -28.27 -23.26
CA GLY A 376 32.15 -29.00 -24.08
C GLY A 376 31.82 -30.42 -23.59
N GLN A 377 32.29 -30.80 -22.40
CA GLN A 377 31.97 -32.07 -21.75
C GLN A 377 30.48 -32.13 -21.38
N THR A 378 29.86 -33.28 -21.61
CA THR A 378 28.47 -33.57 -21.19
C THR A 378 28.37 -34.71 -20.19
N LEU A 379 29.46 -35.49 -20.04
CA LEU A 379 29.57 -36.65 -19.17
C LEU A 379 30.65 -36.38 -18.11
N PHE A 380 30.28 -36.53 -16.85
CA PHE A 380 31.10 -36.17 -15.68
C PHE A 380 31.30 -37.38 -14.75
N GLN A 381 32.43 -37.41 -14.04
CA GLN A 381 32.65 -38.37 -12.96
C GLN A 381 31.83 -37.98 -11.72
N PRO A 382 31.39 -38.94 -10.88
CA PRO A 382 30.76 -38.65 -9.60
C PRO A 382 31.58 -37.67 -8.73
N GLY A 383 31.02 -36.51 -8.41
CA GLY A 383 31.67 -35.45 -7.64
C GLY A 383 32.64 -34.57 -8.43
N GLU A 384 32.73 -34.72 -9.76
CA GLU A 384 33.50 -33.82 -10.63
C GLU A 384 32.87 -32.43 -10.64
N ARG A 385 33.71 -31.39 -10.60
CA ARG A 385 33.27 -30.01 -10.69
C ARG A 385 32.82 -29.67 -12.11
N ILE A 386 31.71 -28.93 -12.20
CA ILE A 386 31.08 -28.51 -13.44
C ILE A 386 31.21 -26.99 -13.55
N ASP A 387 31.92 -26.51 -14.57
CA ASP A 387 31.95 -25.09 -14.92
C ASP A 387 31.17 -24.89 -16.24
N LEU A 388 30.10 -24.10 -16.18
CA LEU A 388 29.26 -23.74 -17.32
C LEU A 388 29.60 -22.34 -17.83
N VAL A 389 29.47 -22.17 -19.14
CA VAL A 389 29.64 -20.90 -19.85
C VAL A 389 28.35 -20.59 -20.59
N LEU A 390 27.79 -19.43 -20.31
CA LEU A 390 26.59 -18.90 -20.95
C LEU A 390 26.96 -17.64 -21.73
N GLN A 391 26.54 -17.57 -22.99
CA GLN A 391 26.78 -16.41 -23.84
C GLN A 391 25.50 -16.03 -24.58
N THR A 392 25.26 -14.72 -24.67
CA THR A 392 24.12 -14.13 -25.39
C THR A 392 24.63 -13.26 -26.55
N GLY A 393 23.92 -13.30 -27.68
CA GLY A 393 24.23 -12.46 -28.84
C GLY A 393 23.83 -10.98 -28.70
N VAL A 394 23.04 -10.67 -27.66
CA VAL A 394 22.57 -9.33 -27.32
C VAL A 394 22.67 -9.13 -25.80
N ASP A 395 22.55 -7.88 -25.36
CA ASP A 395 22.38 -7.56 -23.93
C ASP A 395 21.05 -8.15 -23.45
N ALA A 396 21.10 -9.07 -22.49
CA ALA A 396 19.94 -9.82 -22.03
C ALA A 396 19.99 -10.10 -20.53
N TYR A 397 18.84 -10.08 -19.90
CA TYR A 397 18.65 -10.52 -18.52
C TYR A 397 18.48 -12.04 -18.50
N VAL A 398 19.33 -12.71 -17.71
CA VAL A 398 19.42 -14.17 -17.65
C VAL A 398 19.01 -14.68 -16.27
N GLN A 399 18.23 -15.75 -16.24
CA GLN A 399 17.88 -16.48 -15.03
C GLN A 399 18.11 -17.97 -15.23
N CYS A 400 18.81 -18.63 -14.30
CA CYS A 400 19.13 -20.04 -14.40
C CYS A 400 18.61 -20.84 -13.20
N TYR A 401 18.08 -22.02 -13.52
CA TYR A 401 17.48 -22.97 -12.60
C TYR A 401 18.19 -24.32 -12.73
N LEU A 402 18.43 -24.97 -11.60
CA LEU A 402 18.90 -26.35 -11.50
C LEU A 402 17.72 -27.23 -11.08
N GLN A 403 17.56 -28.36 -11.75
CA GLN A 403 16.82 -29.51 -11.24
C GLN A 403 17.82 -30.56 -10.78
N ASP A 404 17.83 -30.84 -9.48
CA ASP A 404 18.76 -31.78 -8.83
C ASP A 404 18.36 -33.26 -9.05
N GLU A 405 19.14 -34.18 -8.48
CA GLU A 405 18.91 -35.63 -8.56
C GLU A 405 17.60 -36.09 -7.89
N ASN A 406 17.04 -35.26 -7.00
CA ASN A 406 15.78 -35.50 -6.30
C ASN A 406 14.59 -34.83 -7.01
N GLY A 407 14.81 -34.18 -8.15
CA GLY A 407 13.82 -33.42 -8.90
C GLY A 407 13.44 -32.08 -8.24
N GLN A 408 14.18 -31.63 -7.23
CA GLN A 408 13.99 -30.32 -6.62
C GLN A 408 14.54 -29.23 -7.54
N ILE A 409 13.86 -28.10 -7.57
CA ILE A 409 14.21 -26.99 -8.45
C ILE A 409 14.67 -25.81 -7.63
N GLN A 410 15.84 -25.28 -7.99
CA GLN A 410 16.43 -24.12 -7.33
C GLN A 410 16.84 -23.09 -8.36
N ARG A 411 16.54 -21.82 -8.10
CA ARG A 411 17.13 -20.71 -8.86
C ARG A 411 18.51 -20.43 -8.30
N PHE A 412 19.53 -20.56 -9.13
CA PHE A 412 20.91 -20.29 -8.72
C PHE A 412 21.51 -19.05 -9.40
N PHE A 413 20.85 -18.48 -10.42
CA PHE A 413 21.25 -17.22 -11.05
C PHE A 413 20.02 -16.38 -11.45
N PRO A 414 20.03 -15.04 -11.26
CA PRO A 414 20.97 -14.30 -10.41
C PRO A 414 20.85 -14.77 -8.95
N ASN A 415 21.80 -14.44 -8.09
CA ASN A 415 21.78 -14.88 -6.68
C ASN A 415 22.36 -13.82 -5.72
N ARG A 416 22.43 -14.15 -4.43
CA ARG A 416 22.92 -13.21 -3.41
C ARG A 416 24.38 -12.76 -3.61
N PHE A 417 25.21 -13.55 -4.29
CA PHE A 417 26.61 -13.28 -4.59
C PHE A 417 26.78 -12.53 -5.93
N GLN A 418 25.88 -12.75 -6.89
CA GLN A 418 25.84 -12.04 -8.17
C GLN A 418 24.39 -11.64 -8.50
N ARG A 419 24.04 -10.41 -8.11
CA ARG A 419 22.66 -9.90 -8.14
C ARG A 419 22.23 -9.34 -9.49
N ASP A 420 23.19 -8.92 -10.31
CA ASP A 420 22.88 -8.39 -11.63
C ASP A 420 22.61 -9.54 -12.60
N ALA A 421 21.41 -9.57 -13.16
CA ALA A 421 21.00 -10.58 -14.11
C ALA A 421 21.41 -10.20 -15.55
N LEU A 422 21.88 -8.98 -15.78
CA LEU A 422 22.26 -8.49 -17.10
C LEU A 422 23.57 -9.14 -17.58
N VAL A 423 23.49 -9.89 -18.67
CA VAL A 423 24.63 -10.42 -19.42
C VAL A 423 24.78 -9.58 -20.69
N LYS A 424 25.97 -9.04 -20.91
CA LYS A 424 26.25 -8.21 -22.09
C LYS A 424 26.47 -9.06 -23.34
N ALA A 425 26.10 -8.51 -24.49
CA ALA A 425 26.31 -9.13 -25.78
C ALA A 425 27.77 -9.55 -25.95
N ASN A 426 27.97 -10.84 -26.24
CA ASN A 426 29.28 -11.46 -26.44
C ASN A 426 30.23 -11.45 -25.23
N ASP A 427 29.78 -11.08 -24.03
CA ASP A 427 30.54 -11.19 -22.78
C ASP A 427 30.11 -12.45 -22.01
N PRO A 428 30.92 -13.53 -21.96
CA PRO A 428 30.48 -14.80 -21.40
C PRO A 428 30.27 -14.74 -19.88
N LEU A 429 29.12 -15.21 -19.43
CA LEU A 429 28.82 -15.48 -18.03
C LEU A 429 29.37 -16.86 -17.64
N TYR A 430 30.31 -16.88 -16.71
CA TYR A 430 30.85 -18.12 -16.13
C TYR A 430 30.06 -18.49 -14.87
N LEU A 431 29.56 -19.73 -14.84
CA LEU A 431 28.77 -20.28 -13.75
C LEU A 431 29.51 -21.52 -13.19
N PRO A 432 29.83 -21.59 -11.88
CA PRO A 432 29.50 -20.63 -10.83
C PRO A 432 30.46 -19.43 -10.75
N GLY A 433 31.49 -19.34 -11.60
CA GLY A 433 32.38 -18.16 -11.65
C GLY A 433 33.08 -17.88 -10.31
N SER A 434 32.92 -16.66 -9.78
CA SER A 434 33.48 -16.25 -8.47
C SER A 434 32.55 -16.53 -7.28
N MET A 435 31.47 -17.29 -7.47
CA MET A 435 30.53 -17.61 -6.39
C MET A 435 31.14 -18.61 -5.39
N LEU A 436 30.67 -18.59 -4.14
CA LEU A 436 31.21 -19.41 -3.05
C LEU A 436 30.71 -20.87 -3.04
N PHE A 437 29.95 -21.29 -4.05
CA PHE A 437 29.45 -22.66 -4.18
C PHE A 437 30.01 -23.31 -5.44
N GLU A 438 30.11 -24.63 -5.42
CA GLU A 438 30.56 -25.44 -6.54
C GLU A 438 29.39 -26.23 -7.11
N PHE A 439 29.27 -26.24 -8.44
CA PHE A 439 28.47 -27.26 -9.10
C PHE A 439 29.31 -28.53 -9.18
N VAL A 440 28.81 -29.62 -8.62
CA VAL A 440 29.45 -30.94 -8.67
C VAL A 440 28.46 -31.96 -9.18
N ALA A 441 28.91 -32.84 -10.06
CA ALA A 441 28.08 -33.93 -10.56
C ALA A 441 27.64 -34.83 -9.39
N ASN A 442 26.34 -35.11 -9.28
CA ASN A 442 25.81 -35.97 -8.23
C ASN A 442 26.48 -37.35 -8.22
N ARG A 443 26.46 -38.02 -7.07
CA ARG A 443 27.07 -39.34 -6.90
C ARG A 443 26.14 -40.51 -7.23
N GLN A 444 24.89 -40.24 -7.58
CA GLN A 444 23.85 -41.24 -7.76
C GLN A 444 23.72 -41.71 -9.22
N GLY A 445 24.43 -41.07 -10.16
CA GLY A 445 24.31 -41.37 -11.58
C GLY A 445 22.98 -40.87 -12.18
N ILE A 446 22.24 -40.04 -11.45
CA ILE A 446 20.95 -39.50 -11.88
C ILE A 446 21.22 -38.23 -12.68
N GLN A 447 20.54 -38.04 -13.80
CA GLN A 447 20.75 -36.84 -14.62
C GLN A 447 20.23 -35.58 -13.89
N GLU A 448 21.09 -34.57 -13.77
CA GLU A 448 20.70 -33.23 -13.31
C GLU A 448 20.49 -32.32 -14.53
N THR A 449 19.62 -31.32 -14.41
CA THR A 449 19.27 -30.44 -15.54
C THR A 449 19.41 -28.99 -15.17
N VAL A 450 20.24 -28.25 -15.93
CA VAL A 450 20.35 -26.80 -15.82
C VAL A 450 19.56 -26.18 -16.97
N THR A 451 18.62 -25.28 -16.66
CA THR A 451 17.90 -24.51 -17.67
C THR A 451 18.05 -23.02 -17.39
N CYS A 452 18.52 -22.29 -18.39
CA CYS A 452 18.64 -20.85 -18.36
C CYS A 452 17.66 -20.21 -19.34
N PHE A 453 17.01 -19.16 -18.89
CA PHE A 453 16.10 -18.31 -19.65
C PHE A 453 16.78 -16.95 -19.85
N ALA A 454 16.64 -16.38 -21.04
CA ALA A 454 17.18 -15.06 -21.37
C ALA A 454 16.14 -14.23 -22.11
N ALA A 455 16.00 -12.97 -21.73
CA ALA A 455 15.15 -12.01 -22.43
C ALA A 455 15.80 -10.62 -22.42
N GLU A 456 15.44 -9.78 -23.39
CA GLU A 456 15.99 -8.42 -23.45
C GLU A 456 15.49 -7.51 -22.31
N ASN A 457 14.36 -7.86 -21.71
CA ASN A 457 13.78 -7.19 -20.55
C ASN A 457 13.89 -8.10 -19.33
N ASP A 458 14.05 -7.53 -18.14
CA ASP A 458 14.07 -8.31 -16.89
C ASP A 458 12.67 -8.85 -16.56
N LEU A 459 12.46 -10.14 -16.81
CA LEU A 459 11.19 -10.81 -16.60
C LEU A 459 10.88 -11.11 -15.12
N MET A 460 11.82 -10.88 -14.19
CA MET A 460 11.66 -11.23 -12.78
C MET A 460 10.39 -10.65 -12.15
N GLN A 461 9.97 -9.45 -12.58
CA GLN A 461 8.77 -8.78 -12.05
C GLN A 461 7.46 -9.33 -12.63
N MET A 462 7.54 -10.01 -13.77
CA MET A 462 6.39 -10.59 -14.47
C MET A 462 6.15 -12.05 -14.07
N LEU A 463 7.12 -12.68 -13.41
CA LEU A 463 7.03 -14.07 -12.96
C LEU A 463 6.24 -14.19 -11.65
N PRO A 464 5.46 -15.28 -11.46
CA PRO A 464 4.80 -15.56 -10.19
C PRO A 464 5.81 -15.71 -9.04
N GLY A 465 5.42 -15.26 -7.83
CA GLY A 465 6.24 -15.37 -6.61
C GLY A 465 6.90 -16.75 -6.37
N PRO A 466 6.19 -17.89 -6.57
CA PRO A 466 6.79 -19.23 -6.48
C PRO A 466 7.98 -19.51 -7.41
N ILE A 467 8.05 -18.84 -8.56
CA ILE A 467 9.12 -19.00 -9.57
C ILE A 467 10.29 -18.04 -9.30
N VAL A 468 9.97 -16.86 -8.77
CA VAL A 468 10.95 -15.88 -8.32
C VAL A 468 11.75 -16.46 -7.16
N GLY A 469 11.07 -16.85 -6.07
CA GLY A 469 11.64 -17.51 -4.90
C GLY A 469 12.89 -16.87 -4.28
N THR A 470 13.43 -17.52 -3.25
CA THR A 470 14.75 -17.20 -2.71
C THR A 470 15.81 -17.98 -3.50
N ASP A 471 16.97 -17.38 -3.73
CA ASP A 471 18.09 -18.08 -4.40
C ASP A 471 18.60 -19.25 -3.55
N PHE A 472 18.87 -20.39 -4.21
CA PHE A 472 19.29 -21.67 -3.62
C PHE A 472 18.29 -22.37 -2.69
N GLU A 473 17.06 -21.87 -2.59
CA GLU A 473 15.99 -22.58 -1.87
C GLU A 473 15.16 -23.41 -2.85
N ASN A 474 14.64 -24.54 -2.36
CA ASN A 474 13.73 -25.37 -3.15
C ASN A 474 12.46 -24.58 -3.46
N LEU A 475 12.25 -24.32 -4.74
CA LEU A 475 11.06 -23.65 -5.22
C LEU A 475 9.86 -24.57 -5.08
N PRO A 476 8.68 -24.06 -4.69
CA PRO A 476 7.46 -24.86 -4.55
C PRO A 476 6.82 -25.14 -5.93
N VAL A 477 7.59 -25.78 -6.82
CA VAL A 477 7.22 -26.22 -8.17
C VAL A 477 7.54 -27.69 -8.36
N SER A 478 6.82 -28.35 -9.27
CA SER A 478 6.95 -29.79 -9.50
C SER A 478 7.90 -30.17 -10.63
N SER A 479 8.22 -29.24 -11.54
CA SER A 479 9.07 -29.53 -12.72
C SER A 479 9.59 -28.25 -13.40
N LEU A 480 10.66 -28.38 -14.19
CA LEU A 480 11.17 -27.28 -15.02
C LEU A 480 10.16 -26.85 -16.09
N GLU A 481 9.23 -27.72 -16.48
CA GLU A 481 8.12 -27.34 -17.38
C GLU A 481 7.20 -26.30 -16.72
N GLN A 482 6.96 -26.41 -15.41
CA GLN A 482 6.17 -25.41 -14.68
C GLN A 482 6.86 -24.04 -14.67
N VAL A 483 8.18 -24.01 -14.59
CA VAL A 483 9.00 -22.80 -14.72
C VAL A 483 8.87 -22.25 -16.14
N ARG A 484 9.08 -23.09 -17.16
CA ARG A 484 8.93 -22.73 -18.58
C ARG A 484 7.56 -22.14 -18.91
N ASP A 485 6.49 -22.73 -18.38
CA ASP A 485 5.13 -22.23 -18.56
C ASP A 485 4.91 -20.87 -17.89
N ALA A 486 5.61 -20.58 -16.79
CA ALA A 486 5.58 -19.25 -16.19
C ALA A 486 6.25 -18.20 -17.10
N TYR A 487 7.39 -18.54 -17.72
CA TYR A 487 8.03 -17.68 -18.73
C TYR A 487 7.16 -17.51 -19.97
N ARG A 488 6.53 -18.58 -20.48
CA ARG A 488 5.56 -18.50 -21.60
C ARG A 488 4.35 -17.62 -21.26
N ARG A 489 3.84 -17.67 -20.03
CA ARG A 489 2.74 -16.78 -19.59
C ARG A 489 3.20 -15.33 -19.44
N ALA A 490 4.42 -15.10 -18.98
CA ALA A 490 4.97 -13.76 -18.76
C ALA A 490 5.40 -13.07 -20.07
N ALA A 491 6.05 -13.79 -20.97
CA ALA A 491 6.71 -13.24 -22.15
C ALA A 491 6.26 -13.88 -23.48
N GLY A 492 5.33 -14.84 -23.49
CA GLY A 492 4.89 -15.50 -24.71
C GLY A 492 6.03 -16.28 -25.38
N THR A 493 6.46 -15.81 -26.54
CA THR A 493 7.63 -16.33 -27.29
C THR A 493 8.87 -15.44 -27.16
N ASP A 494 8.80 -14.38 -26.36
CA ASP A 494 9.76 -13.29 -26.35
C ASP A 494 10.87 -13.53 -25.31
N PHE A 495 11.34 -14.78 -25.24
CA PHE A 495 12.49 -15.22 -24.46
C PHE A 495 13.18 -16.38 -25.17
N VAL A 496 14.44 -16.60 -24.85
CA VAL A 496 15.24 -17.73 -25.32
C VAL A 496 15.51 -18.64 -24.14
N GLU A 497 15.44 -19.95 -24.37
CA GLU A 497 15.84 -20.94 -23.37
C GLU A 497 16.99 -21.81 -23.88
N ARG A 498 17.88 -22.20 -22.96
CA ARG A 498 18.88 -23.24 -23.18
C ARG A 498 18.94 -24.17 -21.98
N THR A 499 18.97 -25.46 -22.29
CA THR A 499 19.08 -26.52 -21.32
C THR A 499 20.40 -27.24 -21.50
N PHE A 500 21.07 -27.52 -20.39
CA PHE A 500 22.26 -28.35 -20.31
C PHE A 500 21.97 -29.51 -19.37
N ASN A 501 22.17 -30.72 -19.87
CA ASN A 501 22.01 -31.94 -19.09
C ASN A 501 23.37 -32.35 -18.55
N VAL A 502 23.44 -32.59 -17.24
CA VAL A 502 24.61 -33.14 -16.58
C VAL A 502 24.40 -34.65 -16.52
N GLU A 503 25.16 -35.38 -17.35
CA GLU A 503 25.20 -36.84 -17.28
C GLU A 503 26.36 -37.27 -16.39
N THR A 504 26.10 -38.20 -15.46
CA THR A 504 27.13 -38.76 -14.58
C THR A 504 27.36 -40.22 -14.94
N GLN A 505 28.62 -40.66 -14.95
CA GLN A 505 29.02 -42.05 -15.23
C GLN A 505 28.54 -43.07 -14.21
#